data_AF-A0A644V1V8-F1
#
_entry.id   AF-A0A644V1V8-F1
#
_cell.length_a   1.000
_cell.length_b   1.000
_cell.length_c   1.000
_cell.angle_alpha   90.00
_cell.angle_beta   90.00
_cell.angle_gamma   90.00
#
_symmetry.space_group_name_H-M   'P 1'
#
loop_
_entity.id
_entity.type
_entity.pdbx_description
1 polymer ?
#
loop_
_entity_poly.entity_id
_entity_poly.type
_entity_poly.pdbx_seq_one_letter_code
_entity_poly.pdbx_strand_id
1 'polypeptide(L)'
;MKRKILLLTTLVLVINAGAQVFIENFEGATVNGNVEGYNDWYVCPKASDAYGVSPKIDEYPLFYNDYPSSNVGKVAVLDSVVGTTSTTQRISTKRIVYATGDTLKTGTSGAMYASFLVNISAQSYRSFRDFFTWEGSETSSFTRGRVFAKNNDDGSEVTFALTKNSSSATDFDAANTGLLGLALTTGVNHLLVLKYEIVEGSSNDILSLYVNPDPTKTEAQQTYKLTANDTQTDYSATTAMKINLRQRGIGAQVGGIRVGRSWDAVVMGTGTGLSITNDNPHRIFAAGKDIVTNASGLLSVYSLSGNEIVKAQVEGKYAAKLNAGLYLVRFTDNNGVVSSTKLQIK
;
A
#
# COMPACT_ATOMS: atom_id res chain seq x y z
N MET A 1 34.99 39.89 13.93
CA MET A 1 34.83 39.01 12.75
C MET A 1 35.16 37.57 13.13
N LYS A 2 34.14 36.70 13.19
CA LYS A 2 34.19 35.27 12.83
C LYS A 2 32.76 34.73 12.98
N ARG A 3 32.10 34.56 11.83
CA ARG A 3 30.71 34.16 11.66
C ARG A 3 30.53 32.75 12.25
N LYS A 4 29.63 32.59 13.22
CA LYS A 4 29.07 31.28 13.55
C LYS A 4 27.94 31.02 12.56
N ILE A 5 28.19 30.14 11.60
CA ILE A 5 27.16 29.59 10.71
C ILE A 5 26.32 28.66 11.59
N LEU A 6 25.12 29.11 11.93
CA LEU A 6 24.10 28.25 12.52
C LEU A 6 23.51 27.43 11.38
N LEU A 7 23.91 26.16 11.29
CA LEU A 7 23.33 25.20 10.37
C LEU A 7 21.91 24.90 10.89
N LEU A 8 20.92 25.58 10.33
CA LEU A 8 19.52 25.33 10.58
C LEU A 8 19.14 24.06 9.81
N THR A 9 19.37 22.88 10.39
CA THR A 9 18.77 21.63 9.91
C THR A 9 17.27 21.70 10.17
N THR A 10 16.55 22.32 9.24
CA THR A 10 15.10 22.23 9.17
C THR A 10 14.79 20.82 8.70
N LEU A 11 14.59 19.89 9.64
CA LEU A 11 13.94 18.63 9.35
C LEU A 11 12.47 18.97 9.06
N VAL A 12 12.19 19.28 7.79
CA VAL A 12 10.82 19.44 7.33
C VAL A 12 10.21 18.03 7.33
N LEU A 13 9.59 17.65 8.45
CA LEU A 13 8.56 16.63 8.43
C LEU A 13 7.39 17.22 7.64
N VAL A 14 7.41 17.02 6.33
CA VAL A 14 6.23 17.20 5.50
C VAL A 14 5.25 16.14 5.95
N ILE A 15 4.35 16.50 6.86
CA ILE A 15 3.16 15.70 7.15
C ILE A 15 2.30 15.79 5.89
N ASN A 16 2.52 14.90 4.92
CA ASN A 16 1.72 14.84 3.71
C ASN A 16 0.33 14.31 4.06
N ALA A 17 -0.55 15.20 4.50
CA ALA A 17 -1.98 14.98 4.40
C ALA A 17 -2.30 14.72 2.92
N GLY A 18 -2.57 13.45 2.57
CA GLY A 18 -2.84 13.02 1.20
C GLY A 18 -1.78 12.11 0.56
N ALA A 19 -0.69 11.73 1.25
CA ALA A 19 0.26 10.77 0.67
C ALA A 19 -0.25 9.32 0.65
N GLN A 20 -1.06 8.91 1.64
CA GLN A 20 -1.82 7.65 1.59
C GLN A 20 -3.20 7.93 0.99
N VAL A 21 -3.57 7.19 -0.05
CA VAL A 21 -4.69 7.55 -0.94
C VAL A 21 -5.79 6.50 -0.89
N PHE A 22 -5.40 5.24 -0.79
CA PHE A 22 -6.34 4.13 -0.76
C PHE A 22 -5.79 3.01 0.11
N ILE A 23 -6.65 2.42 0.95
CA ILE A 23 -6.33 1.24 1.74
C ILE A 23 -7.42 0.22 1.47
N GLU A 24 -7.02 -1.02 1.19
CA GLU A 24 -7.91 -2.15 1.07
C GLU A 24 -7.47 -3.29 1.97
N ASN A 25 -8.25 -3.50 3.03
CA ASN A 25 -8.11 -4.64 3.93
C ASN A 25 -9.27 -5.62 3.78
N PHE A 26 -10.24 -5.39 2.88
CA PHE A 26 -11.44 -6.24 2.71
C PHE A 26 -12.24 -6.51 3.99
N GLU A 27 -12.12 -5.65 5.02
CA GLU A 27 -12.71 -5.86 6.35
C GLU A 27 -14.21 -6.11 6.31
N GLY A 28 -14.95 -5.35 5.49
CA GLY A 28 -16.40 -5.47 5.32
C GLY A 28 -16.85 -6.47 4.27
N ALA A 29 -15.93 -7.13 3.56
CA ALA A 29 -16.29 -8.03 2.48
C ALA A 29 -16.85 -9.36 3.02
N THR A 30 -17.80 -9.94 2.29
CA THR A 30 -18.43 -11.23 2.63
C THR A 30 -17.49 -12.39 2.27
N VAL A 31 -17.22 -13.30 3.22
CA VAL A 31 -16.42 -14.52 2.97
C VAL A 31 -17.07 -15.35 1.86
N ASN A 32 -16.27 -15.89 0.94
CA ASN A 32 -16.67 -16.53 -0.33
C ASN A 32 -17.44 -15.63 -1.31
N GLY A 33 -17.63 -14.35 -0.96
CA GLY A 33 -18.14 -13.31 -1.84
C GLY A 33 -17.16 -13.00 -2.97
N ASN A 34 -17.67 -12.37 -4.02
CA ASN A 34 -16.84 -11.83 -5.09
C ASN A 34 -16.08 -10.59 -4.61
N VAL A 35 -14.88 -10.36 -5.14
CA VAL A 35 -14.19 -9.08 -4.98
C VAL A 35 -14.97 -7.98 -5.69
N GLU A 36 -15.44 -8.22 -6.91
CA GLU A 36 -16.24 -7.25 -7.64
C GLU A 36 -17.59 -6.98 -6.95
N GLY A 37 -17.95 -5.70 -6.90
CA GLY A 37 -19.12 -5.19 -6.17
C GLY A 37 -18.81 -4.76 -4.74
N TYR A 38 -17.65 -5.11 -4.19
CA TYR A 38 -17.18 -4.60 -2.90
C TYR A 38 -16.25 -3.40 -3.10
N ASN A 39 -16.46 -2.32 -2.33
CA ASN A 39 -15.61 -1.13 -2.32
C ASN A 39 -15.17 -0.68 -3.73
N ASP A 40 -16.10 -0.51 -4.66
CA ASP A 40 -15.88 -0.16 -6.08
C ASP A 40 -14.83 -0.97 -6.84
N TRP A 41 -14.56 -2.21 -6.42
CA TRP A 41 -13.93 -3.18 -7.30
C TRP A 41 -14.95 -3.57 -8.37
N TYR A 42 -14.53 -3.53 -9.62
CA TYR A 42 -15.38 -3.85 -10.76
C TYR A 42 -14.67 -4.76 -11.75
N VAL A 43 -15.46 -5.44 -12.56
CA VAL A 43 -14.94 -6.26 -13.65
C VAL A 43 -14.41 -5.33 -14.73
N CYS A 44 -13.15 -5.49 -15.13
CA CYS A 44 -12.66 -4.79 -16.31
C CYS A 44 -13.45 -5.22 -17.57
N PRO A 45 -14.05 -4.29 -18.35
CA PRO A 45 -14.82 -4.58 -19.57
C PRO A 45 -14.00 -5.11 -20.76
N LYS A 46 -12.77 -5.59 -20.56
CA LYS A 46 -11.99 -6.21 -21.63
C LYS A 46 -12.69 -7.48 -22.12
N ALA A 47 -13.20 -7.48 -23.34
CA ALA A 47 -14.10 -8.51 -23.84
C ALA A 47 -13.64 -9.98 -23.62
N SER A 48 -12.34 -10.28 -23.76
CA SER A 48 -11.81 -11.64 -23.54
C SER A 48 -11.69 -12.06 -22.07
N ASP A 49 -11.58 -11.09 -21.17
CA ASP A 49 -11.23 -11.30 -19.75
C ASP A 49 -12.40 -10.84 -18.82
N ALA A 50 -13.47 -10.30 -19.41
CA ALA A 50 -14.64 -9.75 -18.70
C ALA A 50 -15.70 -10.82 -18.33
N TYR A 51 -15.47 -12.09 -18.66
CA TYR A 51 -16.42 -13.18 -18.41
C TYR A 51 -15.84 -14.34 -17.58
N GLY A 52 -14.61 -14.21 -17.06
CA GLY A 52 -13.96 -15.23 -16.23
C GLY A 52 -14.59 -15.42 -14.84
N VAL A 53 -13.87 -15.97 -13.88
CA VAL A 53 -14.36 -16.10 -12.50
C VAL A 53 -13.85 -14.92 -11.67
N SER A 54 -14.64 -14.40 -10.73
CA SER A 54 -14.19 -13.37 -9.78
C SER A 54 -13.24 -13.98 -8.73
N PRO A 55 -12.18 -13.26 -8.30
CA PRO A 55 -11.48 -13.59 -7.07
C PRO A 55 -12.45 -13.68 -5.91
N LYS A 56 -12.21 -14.58 -4.96
CA LYS A 56 -13.07 -14.80 -3.80
C LYS A 56 -12.49 -14.17 -2.55
N ILE A 57 -13.34 -13.82 -1.60
CA ILE A 57 -12.88 -13.32 -0.29
C ILE A 57 -12.66 -14.49 0.67
N ASP A 58 -11.49 -14.55 1.30
CA ASP A 58 -11.19 -15.48 2.39
C ASP A 58 -11.06 -14.73 3.72
N GLU A 59 -11.35 -15.41 4.82
CA GLU A 59 -11.55 -14.82 6.14
C GLU A 59 -10.24 -14.35 6.78
N TYR A 60 -9.15 -15.07 6.54
CA TYR A 60 -7.93 -14.87 7.29
C TYR A 60 -7.00 -13.84 6.65
N PRO A 61 -6.60 -12.78 7.37
CA PRO A 61 -5.67 -11.79 6.86
C PRO A 61 -4.25 -12.35 6.74
N LEU A 62 -3.46 -11.73 5.86
CA LEU A 62 -2.01 -11.96 5.81
C LEU A 62 -1.30 -11.13 6.87
N PHE A 63 -0.12 -11.59 7.28
CA PHE A 63 0.73 -10.90 8.24
C PHE A 63 2.13 -10.66 7.68
N TYR A 64 2.71 -9.53 8.07
CA TYR A 64 4.11 -9.16 7.86
C TYR A 64 4.52 -8.18 8.96
N ASN A 65 5.70 -8.37 9.55
CA ASN A 65 6.12 -7.56 10.69
C ASN A 65 6.20 -6.08 10.31
N ASP A 66 5.75 -5.21 11.22
CA ASP A 66 5.80 -3.75 11.12
C ASP A 66 5.03 -3.13 9.93
N TYR A 67 4.33 -3.94 9.13
CA TYR A 67 3.45 -3.45 8.08
C TYR A 67 2.07 -3.08 8.66
N PRO A 68 1.56 -1.85 8.46
CA PRO A 68 0.38 -1.40 9.19
C PRO A 68 -0.96 -2.00 8.73
N SER A 69 -0.99 -2.73 7.62
CA SER A 69 -2.15 -3.58 7.25
C SER A 69 -1.91 -5.07 7.55
N SER A 70 -0.90 -5.40 8.34
CA SER A 70 -0.61 -6.76 8.79
C SER A 70 -1.66 -7.24 9.79
N ASN A 71 -2.16 -8.47 9.58
CA ASN A 71 -3.16 -9.11 10.44
C ASN A 71 -4.46 -8.29 10.58
N VAL A 72 -4.83 -7.56 9.52
CA VAL A 72 -6.05 -6.74 9.47
C VAL A 72 -6.95 -7.21 8.34
N GLY A 73 -8.23 -7.38 8.65
CA GLY A 73 -9.28 -7.64 7.67
C GLY A 73 -9.25 -9.03 7.06
N LYS A 74 -9.36 -9.09 5.74
CA LYS A 74 -9.56 -10.28 4.91
C LYS A 74 -8.66 -10.21 3.67
N VAL A 75 -8.73 -11.22 2.82
CA VAL A 75 -7.91 -11.31 1.60
C VAL A 75 -8.75 -11.64 0.37
N ALA A 76 -8.31 -11.14 -0.78
CA ALA A 76 -8.75 -11.60 -2.08
C ALA A 76 -7.95 -12.85 -2.48
N VAL A 77 -8.64 -13.89 -2.94
CA VAL A 77 -8.09 -15.16 -3.38
C VAL A 77 -8.18 -15.26 -4.88
N LEU A 78 -7.00 -15.26 -5.51
CA LEU A 78 -6.81 -15.68 -6.88
C LEU A 78 -6.72 -17.21 -6.88
N ASP A 79 -7.56 -17.86 -7.68
CA ASP A 79 -7.55 -19.32 -7.88
C ASP A 79 -6.59 -19.71 -9.01
N SER A 80 -5.68 -20.65 -8.74
CA SER A 80 -4.71 -21.17 -9.70
C SER A 80 -5.32 -21.95 -10.87
N VAL A 81 -6.54 -22.48 -10.73
CA VAL A 81 -7.24 -23.17 -11.81
C VAL A 81 -7.82 -22.15 -12.80
N VAL A 82 -8.20 -20.98 -12.29
CA VAL A 82 -8.81 -19.90 -13.08
C VAL A 82 -7.76 -19.15 -13.87
N GLY A 83 -8.00 -19.02 -15.18
CA GLY A 83 -7.14 -18.27 -16.09
C GLY A 83 -5.97 -19.06 -16.67
N THR A 84 -5.96 -20.39 -16.48
CA THR A 84 -5.12 -21.33 -17.22
C THR A 84 -5.41 -21.28 -18.72
N THR A 85 -6.67 -21.06 -19.08
CA THR A 85 -7.14 -20.73 -20.44
C THR A 85 -7.60 -19.28 -20.51
N SER A 86 -7.60 -18.67 -21.71
CA SER A 86 -8.05 -17.28 -21.88
C SER A 86 -9.51 -17.06 -21.48
N THR A 87 -10.38 -18.05 -21.67
CA THR A 87 -11.83 -17.94 -21.42
C THR A 87 -12.21 -17.88 -19.94
N THR A 88 -11.32 -18.30 -19.04
CA THR A 88 -11.56 -18.29 -17.60
C THR A 88 -10.88 -17.10 -16.90
N GLN A 89 -10.05 -16.33 -17.63
CA GLN A 89 -9.32 -15.19 -17.06
C GLN A 89 -10.28 -14.08 -16.64
N ARG A 90 -9.97 -13.45 -15.51
CA ARG A 90 -10.70 -12.28 -14.99
C ARG A 90 -9.72 -11.21 -14.57
N ILE A 91 -10.11 -9.97 -14.82
CA ILE A 91 -9.41 -8.79 -14.32
C ILE A 91 -10.39 -8.01 -13.45
N SER A 92 -10.07 -7.95 -12.16
CA SER A 92 -10.80 -7.14 -11.17
C SER A 92 -10.03 -5.84 -11.00
N THR A 93 -10.69 -4.71 -11.24
CA THR A 93 -10.06 -3.39 -11.27
C THR A 93 -10.61 -2.52 -10.15
N LYS A 94 -9.73 -1.76 -9.50
CA LYS A 94 -10.10 -0.70 -8.56
C LYS A 94 -9.53 0.63 -9.02
N ARG A 95 -10.40 1.60 -9.27
CA ARG A 95 -10.00 2.99 -9.54
C ARG A 95 -9.51 3.64 -8.25
N ILE A 96 -8.39 4.36 -8.32
CA ILE A 96 -7.84 5.09 -7.19
C ILE A 96 -8.21 6.57 -7.34
N VAL A 97 -9.06 7.07 -6.44
CA VAL A 97 -9.60 8.44 -6.44
C VAL A 97 -9.37 9.08 -5.06
N TYR A 98 -8.94 10.34 -5.03
CA TYR A 98 -8.83 11.14 -3.81
C TYR A 98 -10.19 11.72 -3.38
N ALA A 99 -10.27 12.17 -2.11
CA ALA A 99 -11.48 12.79 -1.55
C ALA A 99 -12.01 14.02 -2.32
N THR A 100 -11.17 14.70 -3.13
CA THR A 100 -11.55 15.83 -3.99
C THR A 100 -11.81 15.43 -5.45
N GLY A 101 -11.88 14.13 -5.77
CA GLY A 101 -12.08 13.63 -7.13
C GLY A 101 -10.80 13.58 -7.98
N ASP A 102 -9.63 13.96 -7.44
CA ASP A 102 -8.34 13.77 -8.10
C ASP A 102 -8.06 12.26 -8.31
N THR A 103 -7.21 11.93 -9.27
CA THR A 103 -6.76 10.56 -9.51
C THR A 103 -5.26 10.44 -9.26
N LEU A 104 -4.76 9.26 -8.89
CA LEU A 104 -3.36 9.06 -8.43
C LEU A 104 -2.28 9.61 -9.40
N LYS A 105 -2.52 9.62 -10.72
CA LYS A 105 -1.63 10.28 -11.69
C LYS A 105 -2.25 11.57 -12.23
N THR A 106 -1.79 12.67 -11.69
CA THR A 106 -1.96 14.02 -12.23
C THR A 106 -0.60 14.71 -12.20
N GLY A 107 0.00 14.92 -13.38
CA GLY A 107 1.30 15.60 -13.52
C GLY A 107 2.35 14.85 -14.34
N THR A 108 3.54 15.45 -14.45
CA THR A 108 4.67 15.00 -15.29
C THR A 108 5.90 14.56 -14.48
N SER A 109 5.80 14.51 -13.14
CA SER A 109 6.88 14.07 -12.25
C SER A 109 6.34 13.48 -10.94
N GLY A 110 7.22 12.84 -10.18
CA GLY A 110 6.90 12.23 -8.88
C GLY A 110 6.76 10.72 -8.95
N ALA A 111 6.25 10.10 -7.89
CA ALA A 111 6.10 8.66 -7.83
C ALA A 111 4.76 8.23 -7.23
N MET A 112 4.32 7.05 -7.65
CA MET A 112 3.16 6.35 -7.13
C MET A 112 3.61 5.01 -6.61
N TYR A 113 3.00 4.58 -5.51
CA TYR A 113 3.37 3.36 -4.81
C TYR A 113 2.11 2.54 -4.54
N ALA A 114 2.22 1.22 -4.70
CA ALA A 114 1.25 0.24 -4.22
C ALA A 114 2.01 -0.80 -3.40
N SER A 115 1.77 -0.84 -2.09
CA SER A 115 2.21 -1.94 -1.24
C SER A 115 1.06 -2.92 -1.02
N PHE A 116 1.39 -4.20 -0.91
CA PHE A 116 0.40 -5.25 -0.65
C PHE A 116 1.09 -6.50 -0.10
N LEU A 117 0.35 -7.23 0.73
CA LEU A 117 0.75 -8.57 1.15
C LEU A 117 0.28 -9.59 0.13
N VAL A 118 1.12 -10.57 -0.14
CA VAL A 118 0.80 -11.70 -1.00
C VAL A 118 1.30 -13.00 -0.41
N ASN A 119 0.51 -14.06 -0.56
CA ASN A 119 0.94 -15.43 -0.31
C ASN A 119 0.66 -16.24 -1.58
N ILE A 120 1.72 -16.75 -2.21
CA ILE A 120 1.61 -17.49 -3.47
C ILE A 120 1.40 -18.97 -3.18
N SER A 121 0.34 -19.54 -3.75
CA SER A 121 0.04 -20.97 -3.65
C SER A 121 1.06 -21.81 -4.41
N ALA A 122 1.47 -22.93 -3.82
CA ALA A 122 2.29 -23.96 -4.48
C ALA A 122 1.64 -24.53 -5.75
N GLN A 123 0.31 -24.41 -5.88
CA GLN A 123 -0.46 -24.88 -7.04
C GLN A 123 -0.50 -23.88 -8.21
N SER A 124 0.15 -22.72 -8.07
CA SER A 124 0.22 -21.72 -9.15
C SER A 124 0.91 -22.26 -10.39
N TYR A 125 0.52 -21.75 -11.56
CA TYR A 125 1.07 -22.16 -12.84
C TYR A 125 2.61 -22.00 -12.90
N ARG A 126 3.30 -22.95 -13.56
CA ARG A 126 4.78 -23.04 -13.60
C ARG A 126 5.46 -22.08 -14.61
N SER A 127 4.77 -21.02 -15.00
CA SER A 127 5.35 -19.99 -15.86
C SER A 127 4.94 -18.61 -15.38
N PHE A 128 5.70 -17.59 -15.76
CA PHE A 128 5.41 -16.22 -15.35
C PHE A 128 3.99 -15.81 -15.75
N ARG A 129 3.21 -15.41 -14.75
CA ARG A 129 1.86 -14.88 -14.90
C ARG A 129 1.72 -13.68 -13.98
N ASP A 130 1.25 -12.58 -14.55
CA ASP A 130 1.01 -11.37 -13.78
C ASP A 130 -0.31 -11.44 -13.05
N PHE A 131 -0.27 -10.97 -11.81
CA PHE A 131 -1.41 -11.02 -10.89
C PHE A 131 -1.75 -9.65 -10.31
N PHE A 132 -0.80 -8.70 -10.34
CA PHE A 132 -0.99 -7.33 -9.91
C PHE A 132 -0.41 -6.36 -10.93
N THR A 133 -1.16 -5.32 -11.32
CA THR A 133 -0.69 -4.30 -12.26
C THR A 133 -1.20 -2.91 -11.91
N TRP A 134 -0.48 -1.87 -12.32
CA TRP A 134 -1.09 -0.58 -12.58
C TRP A 134 -1.90 -0.64 -13.86
N GLU A 135 -2.95 0.18 -13.97
CA GLU A 135 -3.79 0.28 -15.15
C GLU A 135 -4.19 1.72 -15.43
N GLY A 136 -4.05 2.12 -16.70
CA GLY A 136 -4.39 3.46 -17.17
C GLY A 136 -5.66 3.54 -18.02
N SER A 137 -6.22 2.41 -18.46
CA SER A 137 -7.44 2.34 -19.28
C SER A 137 -8.59 1.67 -18.54
N GLU A 138 -9.83 1.83 -19.00
CA GLU A 138 -10.97 1.08 -18.44
C GLU A 138 -11.02 -0.36 -18.95
N THR A 139 -10.35 -0.68 -20.05
CA THR A 139 -10.46 -1.96 -20.78
C THR A 139 -9.25 -2.87 -20.61
N SER A 140 -8.41 -2.63 -19.59
CA SER A 140 -7.14 -3.35 -19.32
C SER A 140 -6.26 -3.65 -20.53
N SER A 141 -6.19 -2.69 -21.44
CA SER A 141 -5.31 -2.70 -22.60
C SER A 141 -4.06 -1.86 -22.37
N PHE A 142 -4.00 -1.12 -21.26
CA PHE A 142 -2.92 -0.22 -20.92
C PHE A 142 -2.44 -0.48 -19.50
N THR A 143 -1.91 -1.70 -19.29
CA THR A 143 -1.27 -2.10 -18.01
C THR A 143 0.17 -1.66 -17.96
N ARG A 144 0.65 -1.24 -16.79
CA ARG A 144 2.06 -0.98 -16.50
C ARG A 144 2.47 -1.57 -15.16
N GLY A 145 3.77 -1.81 -14.94
CA GLY A 145 4.24 -2.34 -13.66
C GLY A 145 3.60 -3.69 -13.37
N ARG A 146 3.70 -4.61 -14.33
CA ARG A 146 3.12 -5.94 -14.23
C ARG A 146 4.00 -6.76 -13.31
N VAL A 147 3.46 -7.14 -12.15
CA VAL A 147 4.11 -8.00 -11.19
C VAL A 147 3.72 -9.44 -11.49
N PHE A 148 4.73 -10.26 -11.81
CA PHE A 148 4.59 -11.67 -12.15
C PHE A 148 5.05 -12.54 -11.00
N ALA A 149 4.42 -13.71 -10.88
CA ALA A 149 4.94 -14.82 -10.10
C ALA A 149 5.18 -16.03 -11.02
N LYS A 150 6.17 -16.85 -10.68
CA LYS A 150 6.42 -18.17 -11.25
C LYS A 150 6.87 -19.11 -10.14
N ASN A 151 6.19 -20.22 -9.98
CA ASN A 151 6.69 -21.29 -9.11
C ASN A 151 7.71 -22.14 -9.84
N ASN A 152 8.68 -22.68 -9.11
CA ASN A 152 9.53 -23.77 -9.61
C ASN A 152 8.70 -25.06 -9.83
N ASP A 153 9.29 -26.07 -10.46
CA ASP A 153 8.55 -27.24 -10.95
C ASP A 153 7.82 -27.99 -9.82
N ASP A 154 8.45 -28.18 -8.67
CA ASP A 154 7.85 -28.85 -7.50
C ASP A 154 6.88 -27.95 -6.71
N GLY A 155 6.88 -26.64 -6.98
CA GLY A 155 6.00 -25.66 -6.35
C GLY A 155 6.47 -25.19 -4.98
N SER A 156 7.69 -25.52 -4.55
CA SER A 156 8.25 -25.10 -3.26
C SER A 156 8.75 -23.66 -3.25
N GLU A 157 9.24 -23.15 -4.37
CA GLU A 157 9.83 -21.82 -4.49
C GLU A 157 9.00 -20.92 -5.41
N VAL A 158 9.04 -19.62 -5.13
CA VAL A 158 8.42 -18.60 -5.98
C VAL A 158 9.46 -17.59 -6.44
N THR A 159 9.41 -17.23 -7.72
CA THR A 159 10.16 -16.11 -8.28
C THR A 159 9.20 -15.00 -8.64
N PHE A 160 9.47 -13.78 -8.16
CA PHE A 160 8.76 -12.59 -8.63
C PHE A 160 9.53 -11.92 -9.77
N ALA A 161 8.82 -11.41 -10.77
CA ALA A 161 9.40 -10.61 -11.83
C ALA A 161 8.57 -9.34 -12.07
N LEU A 162 9.21 -8.32 -12.65
CA LEU A 162 8.59 -7.03 -12.94
C LEU A 162 8.85 -6.65 -14.40
N THR A 163 7.80 -6.31 -15.14
CA THR A 163 7.94 -5.65 -16.44
C THR A 163 7.09 -4.40 -16.51
N LYS A 164 7.44 -3.48 -17.42
CA LYS A 164 6.63 -2.33 -17.76
C LYS A 164 5.39 -2.78 -18.50
N ASN A 165 5.48 -3.43 -19.65
CA ASN A 165 4.32 -4.11 -20.25
C ASN A 165 4.70 -5.35 -21.08
N SER A 166 5.93 -5.84 -20.97
CA SER A 166 6.39 -7.00 -21.72
C SER A 166 5.84 -8.33 -21.21
N SER A 167 5.88 -9.35 -22.07
CA SER A 167 5.69 -10.76 -21.73
C SER A 167 6.77 -11.66 -22.36
N SER A 168 7.92 -11.08 -22.68
CA SER A 168 9.08 -11.81 -23.21
C SER A 168 9.88 -12.47 -22.08
N ALA A 169 10.51 -13.60 -22.38
CA ALA A 169 11.42 -14.26 -21.43
C ALA A 169 12.61 -13.36 -21.06
N THR A 170 13.18 -12.66 -22.04
CA THR A 170 14.31 -11.73 -21.86
C THR A 170 14.04 -10.67 -20.79
N ASP A 171 12.85 -10.09 -20.77
CA ASP A 171 12.51 -9.05 -19.79
C ASP A 171 12.24 -9.62 -18.39
N PHE A 172 11.68 -10.84 -18.31
CA PHE A 172 11.56 -11.53 -17.03
C PHE A 172 12.93 -11.88 -16.45
N ASP A 173 13.84 -12.42 -17.27
CA ASP A 173 15.16 -12.85 -16.85
C ASP A 173 16.04 -11.69 -16.39
N ALA A 174 15.82 -10.49 -16.94
CA ALA A 174 16.51 -9.27 -16.56
C ALA A 174 15.94 -8.54 -15.33
N ALA A 175 14.74 -8.92 -14.86
CA ALA A 175 14.05 -8.22 -13.78
C ALA A 175 13.27 -9.19 -12.87
N ASN A 176 13.96 -10.16 -12.27
CA ASN A 176 13.37 -11.11 -11.32
C ASN A 176 14.20 -11.30 -10.03
N THR A 177 13.57 -11.86 -9.00
CA THR A 177 14.17 -12.03 -7.66
C THR A 177 15.36 -12.97 -7.60
N GLY A 178 15.55 -13.84 -8.59
CA GLY A 178 16.76 -14.67 -8.70
C GLY A 178 18.04 -13.83 -8.83
N LEU A 179 17.94 -12.64 -9.44
CA LEU A 179 19.05 -11.68 -9.56
C LEU A 179 19.43 -11.03 -8.21
N LEU A 180 18.52 -11.07 -7.25
CA LEU A 180 18.71 -10.49 -5.92
C LEU A 180 19.31 -11.48 -4.91
N GLY A 181 19.55 -12.73 -5.33
CA GLY A 181 19.98 -13.81 -4.43
C GLY A 181 18.92 -14.18 -3.39
N LEU A 182 17.65 -13.87 -3.65
CA LEU A 182 16.53 -14.18 -2.76
C LEU A 182 16.02 -15.60 -3.03
N ALA A 183 16.02 -16.43 -1.98
CA ALA A 183 15.26 -17.68 -1.95
C ALA A 183 13.89 -17.42 -1.31
N LEU A 184 12.83 -17.46 -2.12
CA LEU A 184 11.45 -17.22 -1.66
C LEU A 184 10.64 -18.51 -1.79
N THR A 185 9.76 -18.76 -0.83
CA THR A 185 9.00 -20.01 -0.72
C THR A 185 7.52 -19.74 -0.95
N THR A 186 6.82 -20.67 -1.59
CA THR A 186 5.36 -20.64 -1.67
C THR A 186 4.72 -20.87 -0.30
N GLY A 187 3.47 -20.48 -0.11
CA GLY A 187 2.78 -20.62 1.18
C GLY A 187 3.26 -19.64 2.26
N VAL A 188 4.21 -18.75 1.94
CA VAL A 188 4.74 -17.72 2.84
C VAL A 188 4.23 -16.34 2.44
N ASN A 189 3.97 -15.50 3.44
CA ASN A 189 3.56 -14.12 3.24
C ASN A 189 4.77 -13.25 2.83
N HIS A 190 4.59 -12.49 1.76
CA HIS A 190 5.56 -11.52 1.28
C HIS A 190 4.93 -10.14 1.21
N LEU A 191 5.70 -9.12 1.60
CA LEU A 191 5.34 -7.73 1.37
C LEU A 191 5.99 -7.28 0.06
N LEU A 192 5.18 -6.82 -0.89
CA LEU A 192 5.66 -6.24 -2.14
C LEU A 192 5.31 -4.76 -2.19
N VAL A 193 6.21 -3.94 -2.72
CA VAL A 193 5.97 -2.51 -2.95
C VAL A 193 6.31 -2.17 -4.40
N LEU A 194 5.29 -1.94 -5.21
CA LEU A 194 5.39 -1.54 -6.60
C LEU A 194 5.45 -0.01 -6.70
N LYS A 195 6.57 0.52 -7.19
CA LYS A 195 6.78 1.94 -7.48
C LYS A 195 6.66 2.20 -8.97
N TYR A 196 5.93 3.25 -9.33
CA TYR A 196 5.93 3.87 -10.65
C TYR A 196 6.46 5.29 -10.49
N GLU A 197 7.65 5.56 -11.02
CA GLU A 197 8.30 6.87 -11.00
C GLU A 197 8.12 7.55 -12.35
N ILE A 198 7.51 8.74 -12.31
CA ILE A 198 7.24 9.56 -13.48
C ILE A 198 8.47 10.40 -13.79
N VAL A 199 9.01 10.25 -15.00
CA VAL A 199 10.19 10.98 -15.47
C VAL A 199 9.76 11.85 -16.65
N GLU A 200 10.26 13.09 -16.72
CA GLU A 200 9.97 13.96 -17.84
C GLU A 200 10.49 13.35 -19.15
N GLY A 201 9.60 13.19 -20.13
CA GLY A 201 9.91 12.56 -21.41
C GLY A 201 8.82 11.59 -21.85
N SER A 202 9.20 10.67 -22.73
CA SER A 202 8.32 9.60 -23.21
C SER A 202 9.02 8.25 -23.14
N SER A 203 8.28 7.25 -22.67
CA SER A 203 8.74 5.87 -22.51
C SER A 203 9.91 5.71 -21.54
N ASN A 204 10.08 6.65 -20.60
CA ASN A 204 11.18 6.71 -19.66
C ASN A 204 10.74 6.67 -18.18
N ASP A 205 9.44 6.54 -17.90
CA ASP A 205 8.97 6.26 -16.54
C ASP A 205 9.61 4.96 -16.02
N ILE A 206 10.05 4.98 -14.76
CA ILE A 206 10.79 3.89 -14.12
C ILE A 206 9.83 3.09 -13.23
N LEU A 207 9.86 1.77 -13.38
CA LEU A 207 9.12 0.86 -12.52
C LEU A 207 10.08 0.08 -11.64
N SER A 208 9.79 0.05 -10.35
CA SER A 208 10.55 -0.73 -9.39
C SER A 208 9.65 -1.58 -8.51
N LEU A 209 10.12 -2.77 -8.13
CA LEU A 209 9.44 -3.65 -7.19
C LEU A 209 10.39 -3.93 -6.04
N TYR A 210 10.00 -3.53 -4.84
CA TYR A 210 10.70 -3.88 -3.62
C TYR A 210 10.08 -5.15 -3.05
N VAL A 211 10.92 -6.13 -2.74
CA VAL A 211 10.50 -7.46 -2.29
C VAL A 211 10.92 -7.67 -0.85
N ASN A 212 9.94 -7.94 0.01
CA ASN A 212 10.12 -8.02 1.47
C ASN A 212 10.94 -6.83 2.01
N PRO A 213 10.56 -5.58 1.72
CA PRO A 213 11.26 -4.45 2.31
C PRO A 213 11.08 -4.45 3.82
N ASP A 214 12.04 -3.82 4.50
CA ASP A 214 11.95 -3.54 5.93
C ASP A 214 11.13 -2.25 6.12
N PRO A 215 9.89 -2.31 6.64
CA PRO A 215 9.05 -1.13 6.74
C PRO A 215 9.70 -0.01 7.57
N THR A 216 10.55 -0.36 8.53
CA THR A 216 11.22 0.60 9.43
C THR A 216 12.33 1.41 8.73
N LYS A 217 12.70 1.05 7.50
CA LYS A 217 13.74 1.72 6.70
C LYS A 217 13.15 2.60 5.59
N THR A 218 13.87 3.67 5.27
CA THR A 218 13.54 4.54 4.14
C THR A 218 13.70 3.82 2.80
N GLU A 219 13.05 4.32 1.74
CA GLU A 219 13.13 3.76 0.38
C GLU A 219 14.59 3.56 -0.09
N ALA A 220 15.46 4.53 0.18
CA ALA A 220 16.86 4.50 -0.25
C ALA A 220 17.72 3.44 0.46
N GLN A 221 17.25 2.94 1.61
CA GLN A 221 17.94 1.92 2.40
C GLN A 221 17.50 0.50 2.05
N GLN A 222 16.50 0.35 1.19
CA GLN A 222 16.02 -0.97 0.77
C GLN A 222 16.98 -1.60 -0.26
N THR A 223 17.29 -2.88 -0.06
CA THR A 223 18.30 -3.59 -0.87
C THR A 223 17.67 -4.44 -1.97
N TYR A 224 16.53 -5.06 -1.70
CA TYR A 224 15.88 -5.99 -2.63
C TYR A 224 14.92 -5.27 -3.57
N LYS A 225 15.48 -4.65 -4.60
CA LYS A 225 14.76 -3.86 -5.60
C LYS A 225 14.98 -4.40 -7.00
N LEU A 226 13.90 -4.78 -7.67
CA LEU A 226 13.87 -5.02 -9.12
C LEU A 226 13.55 -3.72 -9.85
N THR A 227 14.06 -3.57 -11.07
CA THR A 227 13.71 -2.46 -11.97
C THR A 227 13.35 -3.05 -13.33
N ALA A 228 12.20 -2.66 -13.89
CA ALA A 228 11.81 -3.09 -15.23
C ALA A 228 12.79 -2.52 -16.26
N ASN A 229 13.09 -3.30 -17.30
CA ASN A 229 14.07 -2.95 -18.34
C ASN A 229 13.47 -2.73 -19.73
N ASP A 230 12.17 -3.03 -19.93
CA ASP A 230 11.51 -2.86 -21.22
C ASP A 230 11.06 -1.40 -21.48
N THR A 231 11.12 -0.99 -22.74
CA THR A 231 10.98 0.42 -23.19
C THR A 231 9.55 0.79 -23.61
N GLN A 232 8.55 0.22 -22.94
CA GLN A 232 7.14 0.47 -23.27
C GLN A 232 6.74 1.92 -22.97
N THR A 233 5.74 2.41 -23.71
CA THR A 233 5.26 3.80 -23.58
C THR A 233 4.74 4.11 -22.19
N ASP A 234 4.88 5.36 -21.75
CA ASP A 234 4.40 5.82 -20.45
C ASP A 234 2.89 6.06 -20.43
N TYR A 235 2.32 6.14 -19.22
CA TYR A 235 0.98 6.69 -19.07
C TYR A 235 0.95 8.17 -19.40
N SER A 236 -0.15 8.67 -19.97
CA SER A 236 -0.35 10.11 -20.13
C SER A 236 -0.43 10.81 -18.76
N ALA A 237 -0.11 12.11 -18.71
CA ALA A 237 -0.16 12.91 -17.48
C ALA A 237 -1.57 13.03 -16.87
N THR A 238 -2.62 12.77 -17.65
CA THR A 238 -4.03 12.84 -17.26
C THR A 238 -4.67 11.46 -17.05
N THR A 239 -3.87 10.40 -17.04
CA THR A 239 -4.38 9.03 -16.91
C THR A 239 -4.92 8.77 -15.50
N ALA A 240 -6.21 8.46 -15.41
CA ALA A 240 -6.82 8.02 -14.16
C ALA A 240 -6.31 6.62 -13.78
N MET A 241 -5.49 6.56 -12.73
CA MET A 241 -4.81 5.35 -12.31
C MET A 241 -5.69 4.40 -11.50
N LYS A 242 -5.39 3.12 -11.68
CA LYS A 242 -6.12 1.99 -11.11
C LYS A 242 -5.14 0.88 -10.83
N ILE A 243 -5.58 -0.06 -10.00
CA ILE A 243 -4.88 -1.33 -9.79
C ILE A 243 -5.75 -2.47 -10.31
N ASN A 244 -5.10 -3.52 -10.79
CA ASN A 244 -5.75 -4.75 -11.21
C ASN A 244 -5.30 -5.92 -10.33
N LEU A 245 -6.25 -6.77 -9.95
CA LEU A 245 -6.00 -8.16 -9.60
C LEU A 245 -6.36 -9.04 -10.79
N ARG A 246 -5.46 -9.94 -11.18
CA ARG A 246 -5.63 -10.74 -12.40
C ARG A 246 -5.61 -12.23 -12.10
N GLN A 247 -6.67 -12.94 -12.48
CA GLN A 247 -6.69 -14.40 -12.47
C GLN A 247 -6.16 -14.94 -13.80
N ARG A 248 -4.91 -15.41 -13.80
CA ARG A 248 -4.20 -15.94 -14.98
C ARG A 248 -3.46 -17.25 -14.67
N GLY A 249 -4.07 -18.13 -13.89
CA GLY A 249 -3.46 -19.37 -13.41
C GLY A 249 -2.54 -19.18 -12.20
N ILE A 250 -2.50 -17.98 -11.61
CA ILE A 250 -1.80 -17.74 -10.34
C ILE A 250 -2.78 -17.94 -9.20
N GLY A 251 -2.41 -18.84 -8.29
CA GLY A 251 -3.07 -19.01 -7.01
C GLY A 251 -2.42 -18.10 -5.98
N ALA A 252 -3.16 -17.16 -5.41
CA ALA A 252 -2.59 -16.26 -4.41
C ALA A 252 -3.66 -15.71 -3.46
N GLN A 253 -3.28 -15.51 -2.21
CA GLN A 253 -3.99 -14.58 -1.33
C GLN A 253 -3.34 -13.20 -1.47
N VAL A 254 -4.14 -12.15 -1.64
CA VAL A 254 -3.69 -10.76 -1.74
C VAL A 254 -4.49 -9.91 -0.77
N GLY A 255 -3.82 -9.14 0.08
CA GLY A 255 -4.48 -8.33 1.10
C GLY A 255 -3.63 -7.17 1.58
N GLY A 256 -4.21 -6.34 2.44
CA GLY A 256 -3.54 -5.18 3.02
C GLY A 256 -2.97 -4.24 1.97
N ILE A 257 -3.73 -3.95 0.90
CA ILE A 257 -3.25 -3.13 -0.20
C ILE A 257 -3.26 -1.66 0.25
N ARG A 258 -2.16 -0.94 0.02
CA ARG A 258 -2.06 0.49 0.29
C ARG A 258 -1.49 1.18 -0.94
N VAL A 259 -2.16 2.24 -1.38
CA VAL A 259 -1.74 3.04 -2.53
C VAL A 259 -1.49 4.48 -2.12
N GLY A 260 -0.39 5.05 -2.57
CA GLY A 260 0.07 6.36 -2.14
C GLY A 260 1.07 7.05 -3.07
N ARG A 261 1.44 8.30 -2.76
CA ARG A 261 2.47 9.10 -3.45
C ARG A 261 3.83 9.11 -2.75
N SER A 262 3.97 8.43 -1.61
CA SER A 262 5.26 8.28 -0.93
C SER A 262 5.44 6.88 -0.37
N TRP A 263 6.71 6.48 -0.23
CA TRP A 263 7.12 5.25 0.43
C TRP A 263 6.49 5.12 1.82
N ASP A 264 6.76 6.08 2.71
CA ASP A 264 6.31 6.04 4.11
C ASP A 264 4.80 5.89 4.23
N ALA A 265 4.03 6.56 3.37
CA ALA A 265 2.58 6.44 3.38
C ALA A 265 2.14 4.98 3.21
N VAL A 266 2.72 4.28 2.23
CA VAL A 266 2.28 2.92 1.88
C VAL A 266 2.93 1.84 2.74
N VAL A 267 4.14 2.04 3.29
CA VAL A 267 4.81 1.01 4.11
C VAL A 267 4.72 1.22 5.63
N MET A 268 4.70 2.47 6.10
CA MET A 268 4.64 2.82 7.53
C MET A 268 3.25 3.34 7.93
N GLY A 269 2.37 3.53 6.95
CA GLY A 269 1.11 4.22 7.15
C GLY A 269 1.33 5.72 7.32
N THR A 270 0.25 6.48 7.41
CA THR A 270 0.34 7.85 7.92
C THR A 270 0.82 7.77 9.36
N GLY A 271 2.12 8.05 9.57
CA GLY A 271 2.70 8.13 10.90
C GLY A 271 1.87 9.08 11.75
N THR A 272 1.20 8.55 12.77
CA THR A 272 0.44 9.33 13.75
C THR A 272 1.34 10.26 14.56
N GLY A 273 2.67 10.14 14.40
CA GLY A 273 3.69 10.77 15.24
C GLY A 273 3.83 10.08 16.60
N LEU A 274 3.09 9.00 16.86
CA LEU A 274 3.16 8.20 18.09
C LEU A 274 4.22 7.09 18.04
N SER A 275 4.88 6.88 16.91
CA SER A 275 6.01 5.94 16.79
C SER A 275 7.27 6.45 17.50
N ILE A 276 7.27 7.71 17.94
CA ILE A 276 8.32 8.33 18.74
C ILE A 276 7.72 8.61 20.12
N THR A 277 8.38 8.12 21.16
CA THR A 277 8.02 8.48 22.54
C THR A 277 8.35 9.94 22.77
N ASN A 278 7.33 10.81 22.76
CA ASN A 278 7.47 12.18 23.25
C ASN A 278 7.02 12.23 24.70
N ASP A 279 7.74 13.00 25.52
CA ASP A 279 7.33 13.30 26.89
C ASP A 279 5.96 13.98 26.92
N ASN A 280 5.38 14.10 28.12
CA ASN A 280 4.10 14.77 28.35
C ASN A 280 4.25 16.10 29.11
N PRO A 281 5.08 17.08 28.66
CA PRO A 281 5.15 18.40 29.29
C PRO A 281 3.80 19.14 29.25
N HIS A 282 2.92 18.79 28.32
CA HIS A 282 1.59 19.38 28.21
C HIS A 282 0.56 18.84 29.22
N ARG A 283 1.00 17.94 30.12
CA ARG A 283 0.16 17.33 31.17
C ARG A 283 -1.17 16.85 30.62
N ILE A 284 -1.12 16.06 29.56
CA ILE A 284 -2.31 15.44 28.96
C ILE A 284 -2.83 14.37 29.95
N PHE A 285 -4.07 14.49 30.41
CA PHE A 285 -4.72 13.47 31.27
C PHE A 285 -6.24 13.40 31.06
N ALA A 286 -6.84 12.30 31.52
CA ALA A 286 -8.29 12.10 31.52
C ALA A 286 -8.94 12.75 32.75
N ALA A 287 -9.97 13.57 32.55
CA ALA A 287 -10.86 14.06 33.61
C ALA A 287 -12.28 13.54 33.33
N GLY A 288 -12.60 12.36 33.85
CA GLY A 288 -13.82 11.64 33.47
C GLY A 288 -13.75 11.21 32.01
N LYS A 289 -14.67 11.74 31.19
CA LYS A 289 -14.66 11.54 29.73
C LYS A 289 -13.86 12.61 28.98
N ASP A 290 -13.45 13.67 29.65
CA ASP A 290 -12.76 14.78 29.02
C ASP A 290 -11.25 14.53 28.94
N ILE A 291 -10.62 15.08 27.91
CA ILE A 291 -9.16 15.10 27.77
C ILE A 291 -8.70 16.51 28.07
N VAL A 292 -7.81 16.65 29.03
CA VAL A 292 -7.30 17.94 29.52
C VAL A 292 -5.83 18.09 29.11
N THR A 293 -5.45 19.30 28.70
CA THR A 293 -4.08 19.73 28.41
C THR A 293 -3.81 21.04 29.17
N ASN A 294 -2.54 21.42 29.40
CA ASN A 294 -2.20 22.72 30.01
C ASN A 294 -1.89 23.83 28.97
N ALA A 295 -2.12 23.55 27.69
CA ALA A 295 -1.79 24.44 26.57
C ALA A 295 -2.85 24.34 25.47
N SER A 296 -2.87 25.35 24.59
CA SER A 296 -3.71 25.36 23.39
C SER A 296 -2.97 24.76 22.19
N GLY A 297 -3.68 24.00 21.36
CA GLY A 297 -3.10 23.36 20.19
C GLY A 297 -3.96 22.25 19.60
N LEU A 298 -3.36 21.46 18.71
CA LEU A 298 -4.02 20.36 18.02
C LEU A 298 -3.95 19.07 18.86
N LEU A 299 -5.11 18.54 19.23
CA LEU A 299 -5.28 17.24 19.86
C LEU A 299 -5.66 16.20 18.81
N SER A 300 -4.93 15.09 18.77
CA SER A 300 -5.26 13.89 18.01
C SER A 300 -5.37 12.68 18.96
N VAL A 301 -6.47 11.95 18.91
CA VAL A 301 -6.70 10.75 19.72
C VAL A 301 -6.82 9.54 18.80
N TYR A 302 -6.20 8.45 19.20
CA TYR A 302 -6.14 7.21 18.43
C TYR A 302 -6.63 6.03 19.26
N SER A 303 -7.33 5.10 18.62
CA SER A 303 -7.60 3.78 19.20
C SER A 303 -6.31 2.98 19.38
N LEU A 304 -6.36 1.88 20.15
CA LEU A 304 -5.22 0.95 20.23
C LEU A 304 -4.90 0.26 18.90
N SER A 305 -5.85 0.24 17.96
CA SER A 305 -5.62 -0.23 16.58
C SER A 305 -4.98 0.84 15.69
N GLY A 306 -4.65 2.02 16.22
CA GLY A 306 -3.98 3.10 15.50
C GLY A 306 -4.88 4.03 14.68
N ASN A 307 -6.21 3.85 14.72
CA ASN A 307 -7.14 4.70 13.98
C ASN A 307 -7.30 6.05 14.68
N GLU A 308 -7.18 7.17 13.95
CA GLU A 308 -7.50 8.51 14.47
C GLU A 308 -9.02 8.63 14.67
N ILE A 309 -9.45 8.79 15.91
CA ILE A 309 -10.87 8.88 16.30
C ILE A 309 -11.29 10.31 16.66
N VAL A 310 -10.33 11.17 16.99
CA VAL A 310 -10.54 12.59 17.27
C VAL A 310 -9.39 13.38 16.67
N LYS A 311 -9.73 14.49 16.02
CA LYS A 311 -8.80 15.55 15.64
C LYS A 311 -9.45 16.91 15.88
N ALA A 312 -8.93 17.67 16.85
CA ALA A 312 -9.56 18.92 17.26
C ALA A 312 -8.53 19.95 17.73
N GLN A 313 -8.79 21.23 17.45
CA GLN A 313 -8.13 22.32 18.18
C GLN A 313 -8.74 22.42 19.57
N VAL A 314 -7.89 22.53 20.60
CA VAL A 314 -8.31 22.55 22.00
C VAL A 314 -7.63 23.69 22.74
N GLU A 315 -8.34 24.29 23.68
CA GLU A 315 -7.81 25.30 24.61
C GLU A 315 -7.84 24.71 26.02
N GLY A 316 -6.90 23.80 26.29
CA GLY A 316 -6.76 23.14 27.59
C GLY A 316 -7.77 22.03 27.88
N LYS A 317 -8.86 21.91 27.12
CA LYS A 317 -9.87 20.85 27.34
C LYS A 317 -10.57 20.44 26.05
N TYR A 318 -10.75 19.13 25.90
CA TYR A 318 -11.64 18.51 24.91
C TYR A 318 -12.71 17.69 25.62
N ALA A 319 -13.98 18.03 25.39
CA ALA A 319 -15.09 17.24 25.89
C ALA A 319 -15.27 15.97 25.05
N ALA A 320 -14.63 14.87 25.46
CA ALA A 320 -14.57 13.69 24.62
C ALA A 320 -15.87 12.87 24.69
N LYS A 321 -16.45 12.59 23.51
CA LYS A 321 -17.53 11.59 23.35
C LYS A 321 -16.94 10.19 23.14
N LEU A 322 -15.92 9.84 23.91
CA LEU A 322 -15.22 8.56 23.80
C LEU A 322 -15.88 7.53 24.72
N ASN A 323 -15.94 6.29 24.25
CA ASN A 323 -16.31 5.16 25.08
C ASN A 323 -15.21 4.89 26.13
N ALA A 324 -15.57 4.26 27.25
CA ALA A 324 -14.59 3.79 28.22
C ALA A 324 -13.56 2.87 27.53
N GLY A 325 -12.28 3.09 27.77
CA GLY A 325 -11.23 2.38 27.06
C GLY A 325 -9.86 3.03 27.14
N LEU A 326 -8.90 2.39 26.48
CA LEU A 326 -7.53 2.87 26.34
C LEU A 326 -7.34 3.52 24.98
N TYR A 327 -6.65 4.66 25.00
CA TYR A 327 -6.36 5.47 23.83
C TYR A 327 -4.92 5.94 23.83
N LEU A 328 -4.39 6.24 22.65
CA LEU A 328 -3.15 6.98 22.49
C LEU A 328 -3.50 8.40 22.11
N VAL A 329 -2.85 9.37 22.75
CA VAL A 329 -3.10 10.79 22.51
C VAL A 329 -1.81 11.45 22.07
N ARG A 330 -1.89 12.23 20.99
CA ARG A 330 -0.85 13.15 20.56
C ARG A 330 -1.39 14.56 20.66
N PHE A 331 -0.58 15.48 21.16
CA PHE A 331 -0.89 16.90 21.21
C PHE A 331 0.26 17.68 20.60
N THR A 332 -0.04 18.69 19.81
CA THR A 332 0.95 19.63 19.27
C THR A 332 0.51 21.04 19.63
N ASP A 333 1.30 21.72 20.45
CA ASP A 333 1.01 23.09 20.83
C ASP A 333 1.18 24.07 19.66
N ASN A 334 0.76 25.32 19.85
CA ASN A 334 0.89 26.35 18.83
C ASN A 334 2.34 26.70 18.46
N ASN A 335 3.33 26.26 19.24
CA ASN A 335 4.76 26.43 18.97
C ASN A 335 5.38 25.21 18.27
N GLY A 336 4.60 24.16 18.00
CA GLY A 336 5.05 22.92 17.36
C GLY A 336 5.66 21.89 18.31
N VAL A 337 5.61 22.10 19.62
CA VAL A 337 6.07 21.13 20.63
C VAL A 337 5.08 19.97 20.70
N VAL A 338 5.58 18.75 20.55
CA VAL A 338 4.76 17.54 20.52
C VAL A 338 4.80 16.83 21.87
N SER A 339 3.64 16.41 22.35
CA SER A 339 3.50 15.46 23.45
C SER A 339 2.72 14.23 23.02
N SER A 340 3.03 13.11 23.65
CA SER A 340 2.30 11.87 23.45
C SER A 340 2.10 11.13 24.76
N THR A 341 0.92 10.55 24.97
CA THR A 341 0.64 9.77 26.17
C THR A 341 -0.42 8.70 25.92
N LYS A 342 -0.40 7.66 26.76
CA LYS A 342 -1.48 6.68 26.85
C LYS A 342 -2.50 7.18 27.86
N LEU A 343 -3.77 7.14 27.49
CA LEU A 343 -4.86 7.71 28.27
C LEU A 343 -5.96 6.67 28.48
N GLN A 344 -6.45 6.53 29.70
CA GLN A 344 -7.58 5.67 30.03
C GLN A 344 -8.81 6.54 30.30
N ILE A 345 -9.82 6.43 29.43
CA ILE A 345 -11.14 7.03 29.67
C ILE A 345 -11.97 6.02 30.45
N LYS A 346 -12.60 6.48 31.54
CA LYS A 346 -13.42 5.66 32.43
C LYS A 346 -14.91 5.80 32.14
#